data_AF-A0A9P0PA25-F1
#
_entry.id   AF-A0A9P0PA25-F1
#
_cell.length_a   1.000
_cell.length_b   1.000
_cell.length_c   1.000
_cell.angle_alpha   90.00
_cell.angle_beta   90.00
_cell.angle_gamma   90.00
#
_symmetry.space_group_name_H-M   'P 1'
#
loop_
_entity.id
_entity.type
_entity.pdbx_description
1 polymer ?
#
loop_
_entity_poly.entity_id
_entity_poly.type
_entity_poly.pdbx_seq_one_letter_code
_entity_poly.pdbx_strand_id
1 'polypeptide(L)'
;MPNIINEIKLDFKDVLLRPKRSTLKSRNDVNLFRDITFRNSKRTYRGIPVMASNMDTVGTFQMAKALAKHGLFTCIHKYYTVDEWTKFASENPDCLQYLAASSGSSEGDFNRLSEILKAAPEVTFICLDVANGYSQHFVEFVRKVRAAFPTHTIIVSFCGFRVCFNFAC
;
A
#
# COMPACT_ATOMS: atom_id res chain seq x y z
N MET A 1 -26.21 -11.46 23.32
CA MET A 1 -26.82 -11.91 22.06
C MET A 1 -25.91 -11.51 20.92
N PRO A 2 -25.58 -12.38 19.96
CA PRO A 2 -24.85 -11.96 18.77
C PRO A 2 -25.68 -10.92 18.01
N ASN A 3 -25.04 -9.84 17.57
CA ASN A 3 -25.69 -8.82 16.74
C ASN A 3 -25.80 -9.36 15.31
N ILE A 4 -27.01 -9.68 14.87
CA ILE A 4 -27.27 -10.23 13.54
C ILE A 4 -27.57 -9.07 12.60
N ILE A 5 -26.72 -8.88 11.58
CA ILE A 5 -26.89 -7.83 10.58
C ILE A 5 -27.60 -8.45 9.36
N ASN A 6 -28.85 -8.04 9.12
CA ASN A 6 -29.69 -8.55 8.02
C ASN A 6 -29.59 -7.73 6.72
N GLU A 7 -28.60 -6.86 6.60
CA GLU A 7 -28.40 -6.03 5.41
C GLU A 7 -27.86 -6.84 4.24
N ILE A 8 -28.32 -6.52 3.02
CA ILE A 8 -27.77 -7.07 1.78
C ILE A 8 -26.29 -6.69 1.67
N LYS A 9 -25.42 -7.69 1.47
CA LYS A 9 -23.99 -7.51 1.20
C LYS A 9 -23.73 -7.86 -0.25
N LEU A 10 -23.12 -6.94 -0.99
CA LEU A 10 -22.85 -7.06 -2.42
C LEU A 10 -21.38 -7.41 -2.66
N ASP A 11 -21.12 -8.40 -3.50
CA ASP A 11 -19.81 -8.74 -4.07
C ASP A 11 -19.69 -8.22 -5.51
N PHE A 12 -18.48 -8.30 -6.09
CA PHE A 12 -18.25 -7.90 -7.49
C PHE A 12 -19.10 -8.67 -8.52
N LYS A 13 -19.48 -9.92 -8.21
CA LYS A 13 -20.35 -10.74 -9.07
C LYS A 13 -21.80 -10.27 -9.10
N ASP A 14 -22.23 -9.47 -8.13
CA ASP A 14 -23.62 -9.07 -7.96
C ASP A 14 -23.97 -7.77 -8.72
N VAL A 15 -22.96 -7.10 -9.29
CA VAL A 15 -23.12 -5.76 -9.89
C VAL A 15 -22.48 -5.66 -11.28
N LEU A 16 -23.03 -4.78 -12.11
CA LEU A 16 -22.49 -4.44 -13.42
C LEU A 16 -22.43 -2.91 -13.58
N LEU A 17 -21.44 -2.43 -14.32
CA LEU A 17 -21.36 -1.01 -14.68
C LEU A 17 -22.32 -0.72 -15.84
N ARG A 18 -23.25 0.22 -15.65
CA ARG A 18 -24.15 0.67 -16.71
C ARG A 18 -23.39 1.54 -17.73
N PRO A 19 -23.36 1.19 -19.02
CA PRO A 19 -22.75 2.02 -20.05
C PRO A 19 -23.39 3.41 -20.12
N LYS A 20 -22.59 4.42 -20.43
CA LYS A 20 -23.03 5.81 -20.65
C LYS A 20 -22.48 6.33 -21.97
N ARG A 21 -23.20 7.27 -22.59
CA ARG A 21 -22.73 7.95 -23.80
C ARG A 21 -21.38 8.62 -23.51
N SER A 22 -20.40 8.41 -24.39
CA SER A 22 -19.03 8.92 -24.26
C SER A 22 -18.60 9.58 -25.57
N THR A 23 -17.65 10.52 -25.47
CA THR A 23 -17.00 11.18 -26.61
C THR A 23 -15.68 10.51 -27.01
N LEU A 24 -15.19 9.54 -26.21
CA LEU A 24 -13.96 8.80 -26.48
C LEU A 24 -14.11 7.94 -27.74
N LYS A 25 -13.12 8.00 -28.62
CA LYS A 25 -13.11 7.25 -29.89
C LYS A 25 -12.35 5.94 -29.78
N SER A 26 -11.30 5.89 -28.96
CA SER A 26 -10.48 4.71 -28.74
C SER A 26 -10.27 4.44 -27.25
N ARG A 27 -10.00 3.16 -26.92
CA ARG A 27 -9.55 2.75 -25.57
C ARG A 27 -8.18 3.33 -25.21
N ASN A 28 -7.35 3.62 -26.21
CA ASN A 28 -6.02 4.21 -26.02
C ASN A 28 -6.08 5.66 -25.54
N ASP A 29 -7.23 6.33 -25.70
CA ASP A 29 -7.41 7.72 -25.26
C ASP A 29 -7.66 7.82 -23.73
N VAL A 30 -7.78 6.68 -23.04
CA VAL A 30 -8.07 6.63 -21.60
C VAL A 30 -6.78 6.77 -20.80
N ASN A 31 -6.71 7.81 -19.97
CA ASN A 31 -5.63 7.99 -19.01
C ASN A 31 -5.95 7.25 -17.68
N LEU A 32 -5.10 6.28 -17.32
CA LEU A 32 -5.22 5.50 -16.08
C LEU A 32 -4.46 6.11 -14.90
N PHE A 33 -3.56 7.07 -15.14
CA PHE A 33 -2.79 7.72 -14.08
C PHE A 33 -3.68 8.57 -13.19
N ARG A 34 -3.41 8.51 -11.88
CA ARG A 34 -4.08 9.33 -10.87
C ARG A 34 -3.04 10.09 -10.07
N ASP A 35 -3.36 11.36 -9.80
CA ASP A 35 -2.66 12.18 -8.83
C ASP A 35 -3.44 12.13 -7.51
N ILE A 36 -2.80 11.63 -6.45
CA ILE A 36 -3.41 11.41 -5.13
C ILE A 36 -2.55 12.11 -4.10
N THR A 37 -3.12 13.10 -3.40
CA THR A 37 -2.47 13.74 -2.24
C THR A 37 -2.98 13.09 -0.96
N PHE A 38 -2.09 12.49 -0.19
CA PHE A 38 -2.43 11.80 1.05
C PHE A 38 -2.64 12.80 2.19
N ARG A 39 -3.67 12.57 3.00
CA ARG A 39 -4.12 13.49 4.04
C ARG A 39 -3.10 13.61 5.17
N ASN A 40 -2.48 12.52 5.60
CA ASN A 40 -1.58 12.54 6.76
C ASN A 40 -0.13 12.84 6.38
N SER A 41 0.42 12.16 5.36
CA SER A 41 1.82 12.37 4.93
C SER A 41 2.02 13.65 4.11
N LYS A 42 0.93 14.22 3.57
CA LYS A 42 0.92 15.36 2.63
C LYS A 42 1.67 15.12 1.31
N ARG A 43 2.17 13.90 1.08
CA ARG A 43 2.83 13.54 -0.17
C ARG A 43 1.80 13.38 -1.28
N THR A 44 2.25 13.67 -2.50
CA THR A 44 1.48 13.41 -3.71
C THR A 44 2.08 12.21 -4.44
N TYR A 45 1.21 11.28 -4.83
CA TYR A 45 1.53 10.13 -5.65
C TYR A 45 0.96 10.32 -7.05
N ARG A 46 1.75 9.97 -8.07
CA ARG A 46 1.31 9.89 -9.45
C ARG A 46 1.61 8.52 -10.03
N GLY A 47 0.57 7.75 -10.30
CA GLY A 47 0.69 6.42 -10.89
C GLY A 47 -0.66 5.78 -11.17
N ILE A 48 -0.63 4.54 -11.67
CA ILE A 48 -1.83 3.74 -11.85
C ILE A 48 -2.15 3.10 -10.49
N PRO A 49 -3.36 3.28 -9.91
CA PRO A 49 -3.71 2.80 -8.58
C PRO A 49 -4.03 1.30 -8.58
N VAL A 50 -3.13 0.49 -9.13
CA VAL A 50 -3.15 -0.97 -9.11
C VAL A 50 -1.87 -1.42 -8.43
N MET A 51 -2.02 -2.25 -7.40
CA MET A 51 -0.93 -2.62 -6.49
C MET A 51 -0.76 -4.14 -6.44
N ALA A 52 0.47 -4.62 -6.56
CA ALA A 52 0.79 -6.01 -6.26
C ALA A 52 0.77 -6.25 -4.73
N SER A 53 0.17 -7.37 -4.34
CA SER A 53 0.00 -7.76 -2.93
C SER A 53 1.34 -8.10 -2.27
N ASN A 54 1.47 -7.82 -0.97
CA ASN A 54 2.65 -8.08 -0.14
C ASN A 54 2.85 -9.56 0.24
N MET A 55 2.38 -10.47 -0.61
CA MET A 55 2.61 -11.91 -0.48
C MET A 55 4.02 -12.25 -1.00
N ASP A 56 4.67 -13.21 -0.36
CA ASP A 56 6.01 -13.70 -0.71
C ASP A 56 6.16 -14.13 -2.18
N THR A 57 5.11 -14.68 -2.76
CA THR A 57 5.07 -15.15 -4.15
C THR A 57 4.64 -14.08 -5.17
N VAL A 58 4.19 -12.91 -4.71
CA VAL A 58 3.66 -11.83 -5.57
C VAL A 58 4.49 -10.55 -5.45
N GLY A 59 4.66 -10.04 -4.23
CA GLY A 59 5.34 -8.78 -3.92
C GLY A 59 6.86 -8.91 -3.89
N THR A 60 7.46 -9.45 -4.95
CA THR A 60 8.90 -9.64 -5.09
C THR A 60 9.56 -8.42 -5.74
N PHE A 61 10.88 -8.28 -5.59
CA PHE A 61 11.63 -7.22 -6.26
C PHE A 61 11.60 -7.33 -7.80
N GLN A 62 11.53 -8.54 -8.35
CA GLN A 62 11.37 -8.72 -9.79
C GLN A 62 10.01 -8.19 -10.27
N MET A 63 8.94 -8.46 -9.50
CA MET A 63 7.60 -7.95 -9.80
C MET A 63 7.57 -6.42 -9.74
N ALA A 64 8.18 -5.84 -8.71
CA ALA A 64 8.33 -4.39 -8.57
C ALA A 64 8.97 -3.75 -9.81
N LYS A 65 10.08 -4.30 -10.28
CA LYS A 65 10.78 -3.80 -11.47
C LYS A 65 9.93 -3.90 -12.74
N ALA A 66 9.14 -4.97 -12.88
CA ALA A 66 8.27 -5.14 -14.04
C ALA A 66 7.09 -4.16 -14.01
N LEU A 67 6.45 -3.99 -12.86
CA LEU A 67 5.27 -3.14 -12.67
C LEU A 67 5.60 -1.65 -12.72
N ALA A 68 6.75 -1.23 -12.17
CA ALA A 68 7.18 0.15 -12.17
C ALA A 68 7.31 0.75 -13.59
N LYS A 69 7.69 -0.06 -14.59
CA LYS A 69 7.75 0.36 -16.01
C LYS A 69 6.42 0.83 -16.57
N HIS A 70 5.32 0.36 -15.97
CA HIS A 70 3.96 0.71 -16.36
C HIS A 70 3.32 1.73 -15.40
N GLY A 71 4.08 2.23 -14.41
CA GLY A 71 3.55 3.10 -13.34
C GLY A 71 2.63 2.37 -12.37
N LEU A 72 2.73 1.04 -12.26
CA LEU A 72 2.01 0.24 -11.27
C LEU A 72 2.82 0.13 -9.98
N PHE A 73 2.11 -0.10 -8.88
CA PHE A 73 2.67 -0.10 -7.53
C PHE A 73 2.92 -1.53 -7.02
N THR A 74 3.87 -1.72 -6.10
CA THR A 74 4.10 -3.01 -5.44
C THR A 74 4.30 -2.84 -3.95
N CYS A 75 3.53 -3.59 -3.15
CA CYS A 75 3.84 -3.77 -1.74
C CYS A 75 4.80 -4.96 -1.63
N ILE A 76 6.03 -4.72 -1.18
CA ILE A 76 7.06 -5.76 -1.08
C ILE A 76 6.82 -6.62 0.16
N HIS A 77 6.94 -7.93 0.03
CA HIS A 77 6.79 -8.84 1.17
C HIS A 77 7.85 -8.57 2.27
N LYS A 78 7.51 -8.89 3.52
CA LYS A 78 8.32 -8.51 4.70
C LYS A 78 9.54 -9.39 5.01
N TYR A 79 9.85 -10.35 4.13
CA TYR A 79 10.87 -11.38 4.36
C TYR A 79 12.26 -11.04 3.80
N TYR A 80 12.39 -10.01 2.97
CA TYR A 80 13.70 -9.57 2.50
C TYR A 80 14.53 -8.92 3.60
N THR A 81 15.84 -9.12 3.51
CA THR A 81 16.84 -8.53 4.41
C THR A 81 17.13 -7.07 4.05
N VAL A 82 17.73 -6.34 4.99
CA VAL A 82 18.13 -4.93 4.79
C VAL A 82 19.16 -4.81 3.66
N ASP A 83 20.08 -5.77 3.55
CA ASP A 83 21.09 -5.80 2.50
C ASP A 83 20.47 -5.97 1.10
N GLU A 84 19.46 -6.83 0.99
CA GLU A 84 18.72 -7.01 -0.27
C GLU A 84 17.96 -5.74 -0.67
N TRP A 85 17.33 -5.05 0.30
CA TRP A 85 16.70 -3.75 0.06
C TRP A 85 17.70 -2.69 -0.41
N THR A 86 18.86 -2.61 0.25
CA THR A 86 19.93 -1.67 -0.08
C THR A 86 20.46 -1.92 -1.50
N LYS A 87 20.71 -3.19 -1.82
CA LYS A 87 21.13 -3.60 -3.16
C LYS A 87 20.08 -3.25 -4.21
N PHE A 88 18.81 -3.60 -3.96
CA PHE A 88 17.73 -3.29 -4.90
C PHE A 88 17.57 -1.79 -5.13
N ALA A 89 17.65 -0.99 -4.07
CA ALA A 89 17.51 0.47 -4.13
C ALA A 89 18.63 1.12 -4.94
N SER A 90 19.88 0.70 -4.73
CA SER A 90 21.02 1.20 -5.50
C SER A 90 20.97 0.81 -6.99
N GLU A 91 20.47 -0.38 -7.30
CA GLU A 91 20.37 -0.86 -8.69
C GLU A 91 19.14 -0.31 -9.45
N ASN A 92 18.07 0.10 -8.74
CA ASN A 92 16.78 0.43 -9.36
C ASN A 92 16.13 1.70 -8.75
N PRO A 93 16.81 2.87 -8.77
CA PRO A 93 16.31 4.09 -8.12
C PRO A 93 14.94 4.54 -8.66
N ASP A 94 14.68 4.38 -9.96
CA ASP A 94 13.43 4.81 -10.61
C ASP A 94 12.19 4.04 -10.12
N CYS A 95 12.38 2.84 -9.55
CA CYS A 95 11.29 2.00 -9.08
C CYS A 95 10.81 2.36 -7.66
N LEU A 96 11.66 3.04 -6.87
CA LEU A 96 11.46 3.24 -5.43
C LEU A 96 10.23 4.06 -5.07
N GLN A 97 9.80 4.96 -5.96
CA GLN A 97 8.58 5.75 -5.78
C GLN A 97 7.27 4.93 -5.87
N TYR A 98 7.34 3.72 -6.44
CA TYR A 98 6.20 2.82 -6.63
C TYR A 98 6.22 1.63 -5.67
N LEU A 99 6.95 1.75 -4.55
CA LEU A 99 7.17 0.65 -3.62
C LEU A 99 6.76 1.01 -2.20
N ALA A 100 6.18 0.02 -1.51
CA ALA A 100 5.99 0.06 -0.07
C ALA A 100 6.75 -1.06 0.62
N ALA A 101 7.40 -0.73 1.74
CA ALA A 101 7.94 -1.73 2.66
C ALA A 101 6.84 -2.24 3.58
N SER A 102 6.61 -3.55 3.62
CA SER A 102 5.57 -4.16 4.45
C SER A 102 6.07 -4.54 5.85
N SER A 103 5.18 -4.42 6.84
CA SER A 103 5.42 -4.80 8.23
C SER A 103 4.16 -5.36 8.89
N GLY A 104 4.34 -6.28 9.84
CA GLY A 104 3.30 -6.64 10.81
C GLY A 104 3.20 -5.62 11.95
N SER A 105 2.70 -6.06 13.11
CA SER A 105 2.54 -5.23 14.32
C SER A 105 3.50 -5.59 15.46
N SER A 106 4.43 -6.53 15.26
CA SER A 106 5.39 -6.92 16.30
C SER A 106 6.52 -5.90 16.43
N GLU A 107 7.15 -5.83 17.62
CA GLU A 107 8.35 -4.99 17.83
C GLU A 107 9.50 -5.40 16.90
N GLY A 108 9.67 -6.70 16.63
CA GLY A 108 10.68 -7.19 15.69
C GLY A 108 10.43 -6.72 14.26
N ASP A 109 9.17 -6.77 13.79
CA ASP A 109 8.80 -6.24 12.47
C ASP A 109 9.04 -4.73 12.39
N PHE A 110 8.73 -3.98 13.46
CA PHE A 110 8.96 -2.54 13.52
C PHE A 110 10.45 -2.16 13.43
N ASN A 111 11.31 -2.89 14.14
CA ASN A 111 12.75 -2.66 14.10
C ASN A 111 13.30 -2.93 12.70
N ARG A 112 12.92 -4.07 12.09
CA ARG A 112 13.30 -4.40 10.72
C ARG A 112 12.82 -3.34 9.72
N LEU A 113 11.56 -2.91 9.81
CA LEU A 113 11.02 -1.85 8.97
C LEU A 113 11.86 -0.57 9.11
N SER A 114 12.22 -0.21 10.35
CA SER A 114 13.02 0.98 10.62
C SER A 114 14.42 0.89 10.04
N GLU A 115 15.04 -0.28 10.07
CA GLU A 115 16.34 -0.52 9.43
C GLU A 115 16.25 -0.42 7.90
N ILE A 116 15.21 -1.01 7.29
CA ILE A 116 14.97 -0.93 5.85
C ILE A 116 14.79 0.52 5.40
N LEU A 117 13.94 1.30 6.06
CA LEU A 117 13.67 2.69 5.68
C LEU A 117 14.87 3.62 5.93
N LYS A 118 15.74 3.29 6.89
CA LYS A 118 17.01 4.00 7.08
C LYS A 118 18.00 3.70 5.97
N ALA A 119 18.06 2.44 5.52
CA ALA A 119 18.96 2.00 4.46
C ALA A 119 18.50 2.42 3.05
N ALA A 120 17.19 2.52 2.84
CA ALA A 120 16.57 2.95 1.57
C ALA A 120 15.63 4.14 1.81
N PRO A 121 16.18 5.36 2.03
CA PRO A 121 15.40 6.55 2.37
C PRO A 121 14.48 7.04 1.24
N GLU A 122 14.70 6.57 0.00
CA GLU A 122 13.81 6.86 -1.13
C GLU A 122 12.51 6.06 -1.09
N VAL A 123 12.39 5.04 -0.22
CA VAL A 123 11.14 4.30 -0.03
C VAL A 123 10.21 5.11 0.86
N THR A 124 9.13 5.62 0.27
CA THR A 124 8.27 6.62 0.94
C THR A 124 6.95 6.07 1.44
N PHE A 125 6.64 4.82 1.09
CA PHE A 125 5.42 4.14 1.50
C PHE A 125 5.73 2.99 2.46
N ILE A 126 4.82 2.82 3.42
CA ILE A 126 4.84 1.76 4.41
C ILE A 126 3.51 1.02 4.30
N CYS A 127 3.54 -0.30 4.25
CA CYS A 127 2.35 -1.15 4.25
C CYS A 127 2.26 -1.91 5.57
N LEU A 128 1.33 -1.51 6.44
CA LEU A 128 1.05 -2.18 7.70
C LEU A 128 -0.07 -3.19 7.49
N ASP A 129 0.27 -4.47 7.63
CA ASP A 129 -0.63 -5.57 7.28
C ASP A 129 -0.77 -6.57 8.43
N VAL A 130 -2.01 -6.77 8.87
CA VAL A 130 -2.40 -7.71 9.92
C VAL A 130 -3.77 -8.31 9.58
N ALA A 131 -4.03 -9.53 10.02
CA ALA A 131 -5.31 -10.20 9.75
C ALA A 131 -6.53 -9.52 10.42
N ASN A 132 -6.33 -8.87 11.57
CA ASN A 132 -7.39 -8.16 12.30
C ASN A 132 -7.01 -6.70 12.58
N GLY A 133 -7.36 -5.81 11.67
CA GLY A 133 -7.08 -4.38 11.81
C GLY A 133 -7.94 -3.66 12.87
N TYR A 134 -8.96 -4.30 13.43
CA TYR A 134 -9.80 -3.70 14.48
C TYR A 134 -9.19 -3.78 15.88
N SER A 135 -8.07 -4.50 16.03
CA SER A 135 -7.39 -4.61 17.31
C SER A 135 -6.85 -3.25 17.79
N GLN A 136 -7.13 -2.91 19.05
CA GLN A 136 -6.59 -1.69 19.66
C GLN A 136 -5.05 -1.66 19.61
N HIS A 137 -4.41 -2.82 19.81
CA HIS A 137 -2.96 -2.96 19.68
C HIS A 137 -2.46 -2.51 18.32
N PHE A 138 -3.18 -2.82 17.24
CA PHE A 138 -2.81 -2.40 15.90
C PHE A 138 -3.00 -0.90 15.68
N VAL A 139 -4.06 -0.31 16.23
CA VAL A 139 -4.27 1.15 16.17
C VAL A 139 -3.12 1.89 16.87
N GLU A 140 -2.69 1.41 18.04
CA GLU A 140 -1.54 1.97 18.76
C GLU A 140 -0.24 1.78 17.97
N PHE A 141 -0.07 0.63 17.31
CA PHE A 141 1.06 0.39 16.42
C PHE A 141 1.09 1.36 15.23
N VAL A 142 -0.04 1.60 14.56
CA VAL A 142 -0.13 2.59 13.47
C VAL A 142 0.26 3.99 13.96
N ARG A 143 -0.19 4.38 15.17
CA ARG A 143 0.21 5.66 15.78
C ARG A 143 1.72 5.72 16.04
N LYS A 144 2.31 4.64 16.56
CA LYS A 144 3.76 4.53 16.78
C LYS A 144 4.53 4.69 15.47
N VAL A 145 4.13 3.98 14.41
CA VAL A 145 4.75 4.07 13.08
C VAL A 145 4.59 5.48 12.50
N ARG A 146 3.41 6.10 12.61
CA ARG A 146 3.18 7.48 12.17
C ARG A 146 4.06 8.48 12.92
N ALA A 147 4.23 8.32 14.24
CA ALA A 147 5.09 9.20 15.03
C ALA A 147 6.57 9.05 14.65
N ALA A 148 7.02 7.83 14.36
CA ALA A 148 8.39 7.57 13.91
C ALA A 148 8.66 8.04 12.46
N PHE A 149 7.66 7.92 11.57
CA PHE A 149 7.77 8.22 10.15
C PHE A 149 6.71 9.25 9.70
N PRO A 150 6.79 10.51 10.15
CA PRO A 150 5.72 11.50 9.94
C PRO A 150 5.49 11.83 8.46
N THR A 151 6.54 11.78 7.65
CA THR A 151 6.50 12.11 6.21
C THR A 151 6.15 10.92 5.32
N HIS A 152 6.14 9.69 5.83
CA HIS A 152 5.88 8.51 4.99
C HIS A 152 4.38 8.30 4.79
N THR A 153 3.97 7.84 3.61
CA THR A 153 2.58 7.44 3.37
C THR A 153 2.36 6.04 3.96
N ILE A 154 1.32 5.86 4.77
CA ILE A 154 1.06 4.60 5.47
C ILE A 154 -0.20 3.97 4.90
N ILE A 155 -0.05 2.80 4.30
CA ILE A 155 -1.14 1.93 3.87
C ILE A 155 -1.45 1.00 5.04
N VAL A 156 -2.74 0.88 5.38
CA VAL A 156 -3.21 -0.03 6.42
C VAL A 156 -4.17 -1.04 5.80
N SER A 157 -3.83 -2.32 5.87
CA SER A 157 -4.61 -3.42 5.28
C SER A 157 -5.59 -4.03 6.29
N PHE A 158 -6.65 -4.68 5.78
CA PHE A 158 -7.69 -5.40 6.56
C PHE A 158 -8.33 -4.61 7.72
N CYS A 159 -8.58 -3.33 7.48
CA CYS A 159 -9.49 -2.52 8.27
C CYS A 159 -10.75 -2.22 7.44
N GLY A 160 -11.95 -2.41 8.00
CA GLY A 160 -13.13 -1.83 7.37
C GLY A 160 -13.00 -0.31 7.29
N PHE A 161 -13.76 0.30 6.37
CA PHE A 161 -13.69 1.71 5.95
C PHE A 161 -13.43 2.74 7.06
N ARG A 162 -13.94 2.50 8.27
CA ARG A 162 -13.89 3.45 9.39
C ARG A 162 -12.53 3.56 10.07
N VAL A 163 -11.71 2.51 10.09
CA VAL A 163 -10.41 2.52 10.78
C VAL A 163 -9.30 3.07 9.86
N CYS A 164 -9.36 2.79 8.56
CA CYS A 164 -8.41 3.33 7.58
C CYS A 164 -8.44 4.88 7.51
N PHE A 165 -9.62 5.50 7.64
CA PHE A 165 -9.80 6.93 7.36
C PHE A 165 -9.18 7.88 8.39
N ASN A 166 -9.00 7.45 9.64
CA ASN A 166 -8.51 8.33 10.71
C ASN A 166 -6.99 8.24 10.93
N PHE A 167 -6.34 7.15 10.49
CA PHE A 167 -4.96 6.88 10.89
C PHE A 167 -4.02 6.56 9.72
N ALA A 168 -4.53 6.09 8.57
CA ALA A 168 -3.70 5.57 7.49
C ALA A 168 -3.44 6.60 6.37
N CYS A 169 -4.50 7.14 5.76
CA CYS A 169 -4.40 8.03 4.60
C CYS A 169 -4.26 9.50 4.97
#